data_AF-A0A944L3P8-F1
#
_entry.id   AF-A0A944L3P8-F1
#
_cell.length_a   1.000
_cell.length_b   1.000
_cell.length_c   1.000
_cell.angle_alpha   90.00
_cell.angle_beta   90.00
_cell.angle_gamma   90.00
#
_symmetry.space_group_name_H-M   'P 1'
#
loop_
_entity.id
_entity.type
_entity.pdbx_description
1 polymer ?
#
loop_
_entity_poly.entity_id
_entity_poly.type
_entity_poly.pdbx_seq_one_letter_code
_entity_poly.pdbx_strand_id
1 'polypeptide(L)'
;MDILIGVSAEWFDAITWISAIFSGLLLFFWRPRRLDLAALGSVIVFTVANIGAGIYVLYHLGDARWGGGAENKLSAPSLSDTPVVGRFMEPLDALMSGVVGSINEFIAFRAALPVALDFFAAAGWAMLISLPLALLALIFSYIEAKRRNVEFNRYKLQVEELSGELDEIRRHLGYPN
;
A
#
# COMPACT_ATOMS: atom_id res chain seq x y z
N MET A 1 -17.29 -17.72 -7.82
CA MET A 1 -16.13 -18.25 -7.07
C MET A 1 -15.77 -17.20 -6.04
N ASP A 2 -16.36 -17.32 -4.86
CA ASP A 2 -16.15 -16.40 -3.76
C ASP A 2 -14.97 -16.85 -2.91
N ILE A 3 -13.77 -16.59 -3.41
CA ILE A 3 -12.51 -16.93 -2.71
C ILE A 3 -12.32 -16.02 -1.47
N LEU A 4 -13.16 -14.98 -1.33
CA LEU A 4 -13.05 -13.96 -0.29
C LEU A 4 -14.03 -14.12 0.87
N ILE A 5 -14.97 -15.08 0.86
CA ILE A 5 -15.95 -15.28 1.95
C ILE A 5 -15.28 -15.56 3.32
N GLY A 6 -14.00 -15.98 3.36
CA GLY A 6 -13.23 -16.26 4.59
C GLY A 6 -12.19 -15.20 5.04
N VAL A 7 -11.95 -14.14 4.25
CA VAL A 7 -10.95 -13.07 4.54
C VAL A 7 -11.38 -12.06 5.62
N SER A 8 -10.99 -12.28 6.88
CA SER A 8 -11.19 -11.33 8.00
C SER A 8 -10.26 -10.09 7.92
N ALA A 9 -10.46 -9.11 8.80
CA ALA A 9 -9.57 -7.96 8.95
C ALA A 9 -8.10 -8.37 9.16
N GLU A 10 -7.88 -9.42 9.96
CA GLU A 10 -6.55 -10.01 10.18
C GLU A 10 -5.93 -10.56 8.89
N TRP A 11 -6.76 -11.07 7.99
CA TRP A 11 -6.31 -11.58 6.70
C TRP A 11 -5.90 -10.44 5.76
N PHE A 12 -6.62 -9.31 5.78
CA PHE A 12 -6.19 -8.10 5.06
C PHE A 12 -4.87 -7.56 5.61
N ASP A 13 -4.71 -7.49 6.93
CA ASP A 13 -3.46 -7.10 7.57
C ASP A 13 -2.31 -8.06 7.18
N ALA A 14 -2.56 -9.37 7.18
CA ALA A 14 -1.57 -10.34 6.72
C ALA A 14 -1.18 -10.13 5.24
N ILE A 15 -2.13 -9.84 4.34
CA ILE A 15 -1.81 -9.55 2.93
C ILE A 15 -0.96 -8.29 2.80
N THR A 16 -1.27 -7.21 3.54
CA THR A 16 -0.49 -5.96 3.43
C THR A 16 0.96 -6.20 3.84
N TRP A 17 1.18 -6.95 4.92
CA TRP A 17 2.50 -7.38 5.37
C TRP A 17 3.21 -8.31 4.39
N ILE A 18 2.53 -9.34 3.89
CA ILE A 18 3.10 -10.28 2.92
C ILE A 18 3.52 -9.54 1.65
N SER A 19 2.67 -8.64 1.15
CA SER A 19 2.95 -7.84 -0.06
C SER A 19 4.16 -6.94 0.14
N ALA A 20 4.27 -6.30 1.30
CA ALA A 20 5.42 -5.48 1.66
C ALA A 20 6.71 -6.33 1.70
N ILE A 21 6.72 -7.41 2.48
CA ILE A 21 7.88 -8.31 2.61
C ILE A 21 8.30 -8.88 1.25
N PHE A 22 7.33 -9.36 0.46
CA PHE A 22 7.60 -9.93 -0.86
C PHE A 22 8.21 -8.90 -1.81
N SER A 23 7.67 -7.67 -1.83
CA SER A 23 8.23 -6.59 -2.67
C SER A 23 9.64 -6.17 -2.21
N GLY A 24 9.88 -6.09 -0.90
CA GLY A 24 11.21 -5.83 -0.34
C GLY A 24 12.22 -6.90 -0.72
N LEU A 25 11.85 -8.18 -0.59
CA LEU A 25 12.69 -9.32 -1.00
C LEU A 25 12.97 -9.29 -2.50
N LEU A 26 11.95 -9.04 -3.34
CA LEU A 26 12.12 -8.96 -4.79
C LEU A 26 13.13 -7.87 -5.18
N LEU A 27 13.00 -6.67 -4.59
CA LEU A 27 13.92 -5.56 -4.84
C LEU A 27 15.33 -5.85 -4.29
N PHE A 28 15.43 -6.52 -3.15
CA PHE A 28 16.69 -6.96 -2.60
C PHE A 28 17.39 -7.98 -3.52
N PHE A 29 16.69 -9.00 -4.01
CA PHE A 29 17.27 -9.96 -4.95
C PHE A 29 17.65 -9.32 -6.29
N TRP A 30 16.90 -8.32 -6.74
CA TRP A 30 17.21 -7.62 -7.99
C TRP A 30 18.39 -6.64 -7.85
N ARG A 31 18.50 -5.94 -6.72
CA ARG A 31 19.61 -5.02 -6.44
C ARG A 31 20.10 -5.19 -5.00
N PRO A 32 20.89 -6.24 -4.71
CA PRO A 32 21.32 -6.56 -3.34
C PRO A 32 22.22 -5.48 -2.73
N ARG A 33 22.89 -4.68 -3.56
CA ARG A 33 23.71 -3.54 -3.12
C ARG A 33 22.90 -2.31 -2.72
N ARG A 34 21.59 -2.27 -2.94
CA ARG A 34 20.74 -1.11 -2.67
C ARG A 34 19.60 -1.47 -1.73
N LEU A 35 19.96 -1.88 -0.51
CA LEU A 35 19.04 -2.18 0.58
C LEU A 35 18.08 -1.00 0.85
N ASP A 36 18.56 0.23 0.74
CA ASP A 36 17.74 1.43 0.99
C ASP A 36 16.57 1.55 0.01
N LEU A 37 16.79 1.20 -1.26
CA LEU A 37 15.72 1.20 -2.28
C LEU A 37 14.74 0.05 -2.07
N ALA A 38 15.22 -1.11 -1.63
CA ALA A 38 14.36 -2.25 -1.31
C ALA A 38 13.47 -1.94 -0.10
N ALA A 39 14.04 -1.35 0.95
CA ALA A 39 13.31 -0.88 2.12
C ALA A 39 12.27 0.17 1.73
N LEU A 40 12.66 1.20 0.96
CA LEU A 40 11.75 2.25 0.51
C LEU A 40 10.61 1.70 -0.35
N GLY A 41 10.91 0.80 -1.30
CA GLY A 41 9.90 0.15 -2.12
C GLY A 41 8.91 -0.66 -1.30
N SER A 42 9.40 -1.43 -0.32
CA SER A 42 8.56 -2.19 0.62
C SER A 42 7.60 -1.30 1.40
N VAL A 43 8.10 -0.16 1.92
CA VAL A 43 7.27 0.79 2.67
C VAL A 43 6.20 1.42 1.77
N ILE A 44 6.52 1.79 0.54
CA ILE A 44 5.54 2.34 -0.41
C ILE A 44 4.45 1.31 -0.72
N VAL A 45 4.82 0.06 -1.00
CA VAL A 45 3.85 -1.02 -1.26
C VAL A 45 2.95 -1.25 -0.05
N PHE A 46 3.53 -1.27 1.15
CA PHE A 46 2.76 -1.38 2.39
C PHE A 46 1.75 -0.23 2.52
N THR A 47 2.17 1.02 2.28
CA THR A 47 1.28 2.19 2.35
C THR A 47 0.11 2.07 1.37
N VAL A 48 0.39 1.73 0.10
CA VAL A 48 -0.65 1.61 -0.94
C VAL A 48 -1.61 0.46 -0.61
N ALA A 49 -1.10 -0.67 -0.13
CA ALA A 49 -1.91 -1.82 0.23
C ALA A 49 -2.86 -1.50 1.41
N ASN A 50 -2.37 -0.79 2.44
CA ASN A 50 -3.19 -0.36 3.57
C ASN A 50 -4.26 0.67 3.18
N ILE A 51 -3.94 1.63 2.31
CA ILE A 51 -4.95 2.55 1.77
C ILE A 51 -6.03 1.79 1.00
N GLY A 52 -5.62 0.83 0.15
CA GLY A 52 -6.54 -0.02 -0.59
C GLY A 52 -7.46 -0.84 0.33
N ALA A 53 -6.91 -1.42 1.40
CA ALA A 53 -7.66 -2.17 2.40
C ALA A 53 -8.70 -1.28 3.10
N GLY A 54 -8.31 -0.08 3.56
CA GLY A 54 -9.23 0.87 4.19
C GLY A 54 -10.37 1.29 3.26
N ILE A 55 -10.08 1.59 1.99
CA ILE A 55 -11.11 1.90 0.97
C ILE A 55 -12.03 0.70 0.74
N TYR A 56 -11.48 -0.51 0.67
CA TYR A 56 -12.27 -1.73 0.47
C TYR A 56 -13.26 -1.96 1.61
N VAL A 57 -12.83 -1.77 2.86
CA VAL A 57 -13.68 -1.86 4.06
C VAL A 57 -14.83 -0.84 3.98
N LEU A 58 -14.52 0.41 3.60
CA LEU A 58 -15.54 1.45 3.43
C LEU A 58 -16.47 1.23 2.24
N TYR A 59 -16.08 0.44 1.25
CA TYR A 59 -16.98 0.07 0.15
C TYR A 59 -17.92 -1.07 0.55
N HIS A 60 -17.55 -1.90 1.54
CA HIS A 60 -18.29 -3.09 1.98
C HIS A 60 -18.89 -2.91 3.38
N LEU A 61 -19.48 -1.74 3.65
CA LEU A 61 -20.01 -1.33 4.96
C LEU A 61 -21.08 -2.29 5.52
N GLY A 62 -21.82 -3.01 4.66
CA GLY A 62 -22.89 -3.92 5.07
C GLY A 62 -22.46 -5.34 5.44
N ASP A 63 -21.18 -5.68 5.23
CA ASP A 63 -20.65 -7.02 5.50
C ASP A 63 -20.44 -7.20 7.02
N ALA A 64 -20.97 -8.31 7.56
CA ALA A 64 -20.97 -8.62 8.99
C ALA A 64 -19.56 -8.65 9.60
N ARG A 65 -18.55 -8.78 8.76
CA ARG A 65 -17.13 -8.88 9.09
C ARG A 65 -16.51 -7.57 9.54
N TRP A 66 -17.06 -6.44 9.11
CA TRP A 66 -16.47 -5.12 9.32
C TRP A 66 -17.21 -4.30 10.37
N GLY A 67 -18.50 -4.58 10.62
CA GLY A 67 -19.28 -3.63 11.41
C GLY A 67 -20.56 -4.14 12.10
N GLY A 68 -20.76 -5.44 12.21
CA GLY A 68 -21.85 -5.96 13.05
C GLY A 68 -22.50 -7.18 12.45
N GLY A 69 -22.50 -8.27 13.22
CA GLY A 69 -23.32 -9.44 12.93
C GLY A 69 -24.77 -9.03 12.73
N ALA A 70 -25.55 -9.88 12.06
CA ALA A 70 -26.99 -9.68 11.89
C ALA A 70 -27.71 -9.42 13.23
N GLU A 71 -27.12 -9.88 14.34
CA GLU A 71 -27.52 -9.66 15.72
C GLU A 71 -27.46 -8.20 16.23
N ASN A 72 -26.65 -7.32 15.62
CA ASN A 72 -26.60 -5.90 15.98
C ASN A 72 -27.52 -5.01 15.13
N LYS A 73 -28.19 -5.59 14.11
CA LYS A 73 -29.11 -4.86 13.23
C LYS A 73 -30.50 -4.82 13.87
N LEU A 74 -31.08 -3.63 13.94
CA LEU A 74 -32.45 -3.45 14.41
C LEU A 74 -33.42 -4.04 13.39
N SER A 75 -34.42 -4.76 13.87
CA SER A 75 -35.54 -5.25 13.04
C SER A 75 -36.76 -4.39 13.33
N ALA A 76 -37.41 -3.89 12.27
CA ALA A 76 -38.65 -3.15 12.41
C ALA A 76 -39.77 -4.12 12.84
N PRO A 77 -40.53 -3.83 13.91
CA PRO A 77 -41.70 -4.64 14.27
C PRO A 77 -42.80 -4.46 13.21
N SER A 78 -43.48 -5.53 12.76
CA SER A 78 -44.59 -5.39 11.81
C SER A 78 -45.81 -4.79 12.52
N LEU A 79 -46.27 -3.64 12.03
CA LEU A 79 -47.52 -3.02 12.52
C LEU A 79 -48.73 -3.48 11.71
N SER A 80 -48.49 -3.99 10.50
CA SER A 80 -49.50 -4.54 9.59
C SER A 80 -50.15 -5.86 10.08
N ASP A 81 -49.49 -6.60 10.98
CA ASP A 81 -50.03 -7.81 11.62
C ASP A 81 -51.03 -7.52 12.75
N THR A 82 -51.29 -6.24 13.07
CA THR A 82 -52.28 -5.89 14.10
C THR A 82 -53.72 -6.10 13.59
N PRO A 83 -54.56 -6.87 14.32
CA PRO A 83 -55.95 -7.03 13.95
C PRO A 83 -56.65 -5.66 13.98
N VAL A 84 -57.48 -5.38 12.96
CA VAL A 84 -58.35 -4.18 12.82
C VAL A 84 -57.71 -2.96 12.11
N VAL A 85 -56.42 -2.66 12.29
CA VAL A 85 -55.81 -1.41 11.75
C VAL A 85 -54.67 -1.65 10.74
N GLY A 86 -54.32 -2.93 10.49
CA GLY A 86 -53.13 -3.31 9.70
C GLY A 86 -52.99 -2.64 8.33
N ARG A 87 -54.07 -2.53 7.53
CA ARG A 87 -54.00 -1.88 6.20
C ARG A 87 -53.74 -0.37 6.26
N PHE A 88 -54.14 0.31 7.33
CA PHE A 88 -53.86 1.74 7.50
C PHE A 88 -52.47 1.99 8.07
N MET A 89 -51.83 0.96 8.62
CA MET A 89 -50.48 1.02 9.17
C MET A 89 -49.40 0.67 8.15
N GLU A 90 -49.76 0.18 6.96
CA GLU A 90 -48.82 -0.18 5.89
C GLU A 90 -47.88 0.97 5.46
N PRO A 91 -48.34 2.23 5.30
CA PRO A 91 -47.43 3.35 5.04
C PRO A 91 -46.51 3.67 6.22
N LEU A 92 -46.98 3.42 7.46
CA LEU A 92 -46.21 3.61 8.67
C LEU A 92 -45.13 2.51 8.82
N ASP A 93 -45.47 1.28 8.45
CA ASP A 93 -44.57 0.13 8.37
C ASP A 93 -43.44 0.40 7.35
N ALA A 94 -43.80 0.93 6.18
CA ALA A 94 -42.84 1.33 5.16
C ALA A 94 -41.90 2.46 5.63
N LEU A 95 -42.44 3.48 6.30
CA LEU A 95 -41.64 4.55 6.91
C LEU A 95 -40.71 4.02 7.99
N MET A 96 -41.21 3.16 8.88
CA MET A 96 -40.43 2.59 9.97
C MET A 96 -39.36 1.63 9.46
N SER A 97 -39.66 0.80 8.47
CA SER A 97 -38.67 -0.02 7.77
C SER A 97 -37.60 0.84 7.09
N GLY A 98 -37.97 1.98 6.51
CA GLY A 98 -37.02 2.93 5.94
C GLY A 98 -36.10 3.57 6.98
N VAL A 99 -36.65 4.00 8.12
CA VAL A 99 -35.88 4.57 9.24
C VAL A 99 -34.99 3.53 9.90
N VAL A 100 -35.48 2.31 10.12
CA VAL A 100 -34.67 1.22 10.67
C VAL A 100 -33.56 0.84 9.68
N GLY A 101 -33.85 0.85 8.37
CA GLY A 101 -32.86 0.67 7.31
C GLY A 101 -31.73 1.69 7.39
N SER A 102 -32.05 2.98 7.50
CA SER A 102 -31.04 4.05 7.60
C SER A 102 -30.25 4.01 8.92
N ILE A 103 -30.90 3.67 10.04
CA ILE A 103 -30.20 3.46 11.32
C ILE A 103 -29.24 2.27 11.23
N ASN A 104 -29.64 1.18 10.58
CA ASN A 104 -28.78 0.02 10.38
C ASN A 104 -27.58 0.34 9.48
N GLU A 105 -27.75 1.15 8.44
CA GLU A 105 -26.65 1.65 7.61
C GLU A 105 -25.67 2.50 8.43
N PHE A 106 -26.19 3.37 9.30
CA PHE A 106 -25.37 4.18 10.20
C PHE A 106 -24.61 3.34 11.24
N ILE A 107 -25.25 2.33 11.83
CA ILE A 107 -24.61 1.39 12.76
C ILE A 107 -23.48 0.65 12.06
N ALA A 108 -23.74 0.15 10.85
CA ALA A 108 -22.76 -0.56 10.05
C ALA A 108 -21.57 0.34 9.68
N PHE A 109 -21.83 1.60 9.29
CA PHE A 109 -20.78 2.59 9.04
C PHE A 109 -19.96 2.91 10.29
N ARG A 110 -20.62 3.18 11.42
CA ARG A 110 -19.94 3.49 12.68
C ARG A 110 -19.01 2.38 13.13
N ALA A 111 -19.38 1.13 12.88
CA ALA A 111 -18.61 -0.03 13.31
C ALA A 111 -17.49 -0.40 12.31
N ALA A 112 -17.67 -0.16 11.01
CA ALA A 112 -16.62 -0.34 10.00
C ALA A 112 -15.59 0.80 9.97
N LEU A 113 -15.97 2.00 10.40
CA LEU A 113 -15.10 3.19 10.45
C LEU A 113 -13.80 2.99 11.25
N PRO A 114 -13.80 2.50 12.51
CA PRO A 114 -12.57 2.28 13.26
C PRO A 114 -11.63 1.30 12.56
N VAL A 115 -12.17 0.23 11.98
CA VAL A 115 -11.36 -0.76 11.23
C VAL A 115 -10.69 -0.11 10.02
N ALA A 116 -11.42 0.69 9.24
CA ALA A 116 -10.83 1.43 8.13
C ALA A 116 -9.79 2.47 8.59
N LEU A 117 -10.04 3.15 9.71
CA LEU A 117 -9.11 4.12 10.30
C LEU A 117 -7.82 3.47 10.77
N ASP A 118 -7.84 2.25 11.29
CA ASP A 118 -6.63 1.52 11.67
C ASP A 118 -5.71 1.28 10.47
N PHE A 119 -6.27 0.88 9.33
CA PHE A 119 -5.51 0.74 8.08
C PHE A 119 -4.97 2.08 7.57
N PHE A 120 -5.77 3.16 7.64
CA PHE A 120 -5.29 4.48 7.25
C PHE A 120 -4.23 5.04 8.20
N ALA A 121 -4.33 4.75 9.51
CA ALA A 121 -3.33 5.11 10.49
C ALA A 121 -2.00 4.39 10.20
N ALA A 122 -2.06 3.08 9.93
CA ALA A 122 -0.89 2.30 9.53
C ALA A 122 -0.23 2.87 8.25
N ALA A 123 -1.04 3.22 7.24
CA ALA A 123 -0.55 3.88 6.03
C ALA A 123 0.07 5.26 6.33
N GLY A 124 -0.52 6.04 7.22
CA GLY A 124 -0.01 7.35 7.65
C GLY A 124 1.36 7.24 8.32
N TRP A 125 1.54 6.28 9.23
CA TRP A 125 2.82 6.01 9.87
C TRP A 125 3.88 5.54 8.86
N ALA A 126 3.50 4.66 7.93
CA ALA A 126 4.40 4.21 6.88
C ALA A 126 4.84 5.37 5.97
N MET A 127 3.92 6.28 5.62
CA MET A 127 4.23 7.49 4.85
C MET A 127 5.21 8.39 5.61
N LEU A 128 5.04 8.55 6.93
CA LEU A 128 5.95 9.33 7.77
C LEU A 128 7.37 8.74 7.78
N ILE A 129 7.49 7.40 7.87
CA ILE A 129 8.77 6.69 7.83
C ILE A 129 9.40 6.71 6.42
N SER A 130 8.58 6.80 5.38
CA SER A 130 9.08 6.83 4.00
C SER A 130 9.94 8.05 3.69
N LEU A 131 9.67 9.20 4.33
CA LEU A 131 10.42 10.45 4.11
C LEU A 131 11.89 10.36 4.54
N PRO A 132 12.23 10.01 5.80
CA PRO A 132 13.62 9.85 6.20
C PRO A 132 14.30 8.72 5.42
N LEU A 133 13.58 7.66 5.09
CA LEU A 133 14.12 6.55 4.30
C LEU A 133 14.48 6.98 2.86
N ALA A 134 13.65 7.83 2.25
CA ALA A 134 13.92 8.41 0.93
C ALA A 134 15.15 9.33 0.95
N LEU A 135 15.29 10.14 2.00
CA LEU A 135 16.47 10.99 2.17
C LEU A 135 17.75 10.15 2.32
N LEU A 136 17.71 9.09 3.14
CA LEU A 136 18.85 8.18 3.28
C LEU A 136 19.20 7.50 1.94
N ALA A 137 18.21 6.97 1.23
CA ALA A 137 18.41 6.34 -0.07
C ALA A 137 19.04 7.30 -1.08
N LEU A 138 18.66 8.59 -1.04
CA LEU A 138 19.22 9.63 -1.90
C LEU A 138 20.69 9.94 -1.53
N ILE A 139 21.00 10.05 -0.24
CA ILE A 139 22.37 10.28 0.25
C ILE A 139 23.29 9.13 -0.16
N PHE A 140 22.90 7.87 0.09
CA PHE A 140 23.72 6.72 -0.28
C PHE A 140 23.89 6.60 -1.80
N SER A 141 22.83 6.87 -2.57
CA SER A 141 22.91 6.90 -4.04
C SER A 141 23.89 7.96 -4.54
N TYR A 142 23.90 9.14 -3.91
CA TYR A 142 24.82 10.22 -4.25
C TYR A 142 26.28 9.86 -3.93
N ILE A 143 26.54 9.30 -2.74
CA ILE A 143 27.88 8.87 -2.32
C ILE A 143 28.42 7.80 -3.28
N GLU A 144 27.60 6.81 -3.63
CA GLU A 144 28.02 5.74 -4.53
C GLU A 144 28.24 6.25 -5.96
N ALA A 145 27.39 7.16 -6.45
CA ALA A 145 27.60 7.81 -7.74
C ALA A 145 28.90 8.63 -7.76
N LYS A 146 29.19 9.36 -6.68
CA LYS A 146 30.46 10.10 -6.53
C LYS A 146 31.67 9.17 -6.55
N ARG A 147 31.61 8.03 -5.86
CA ARG A 147 32.70 7.05 -5.86
C ARG A 147 32.95 6.47 -7.27
N ARG A 148 31.87 6.10 -7.98
CA ARG A 148 31.95 5.61 -9.37
C ARG A 148 32.58 6.64 -10.31
N ASN A 149 32.26 7.92 -10.17
CA ASN A 149 32.84 8.98 -10.99
C ASN A 149 34.34 9.17 -10.73
N VAL A 150 34.79 9.02 -9.48
CA VAL A 150 36.23 9.08 -9.15
C VAL A 150 36.98 7.89 -9.77
N GLU A 151 36.43 6.68 -9.65
CA GLU A 151 37.00 5.48 -10.29
C GLU A 151 37.06 5.63 -11.82
N PHE A 152 35.98 6.11 -12.43
CA PHE A 152 35.90 6.35 -13.88
C PHE A 152 36.93 7.39 -14.35
N ASN A 153 37.07 8.51 -13.65
CA ASN A 153 38.08 9.52 -13.98
C ASN A 153 39.50 8.96 -13.89
N ARG A 154 39.78 8.09 -12.91
CA ARG A 154 41.08 7.44 -12.78
C ARG A 154 41.37 6.53 -13.98
N TYR A 155 40.39 5.73 -14.40
CA TYR A 155 40.53 4.90 -15.59
C TYR A 155 40.71 5.73 -16.86
N LYS A 156 40.00 6.85 -16.98
CA LYS A 156 40.14 7.76 -18.12
C LYS A 156 41.57 8.30 -18.22
N LEU A 157 42.15 8.75 -17.10
CA LEU A 157 43.53 9.23 -17.05
C LEU A 157 44.54 8.14 -17.45
N GLN A 158 44.37 6.91 -16.96
CA GLN A 158 45.23 5.78 -17.35
C GLN A 158 45.14 5.46 -18.84
N VAL A 159 43.94 5.51 -19.42
CA VAL A 159 43.75 5.29 -20.86
C VAL A 159 44.39 6.40 -21.68
N GLU A 160 44.29 7.65 -21.22
CA GLU A 160 44.90 8.81 -21.89
C GLU A 160 46.44 8.74 -21.83
N GLU A 161 47.01 8.35 -20.69
CA GLU A 161 48.45 8.08 -20.52
C GLU A 161 48.92 6.95 -21.44
N LEU A 162 48.26 5.78 -21.42
CA LEU A 162 48.60 4.66 -22.30
C LEU A 162 48.49 5.02 -23.79
N SER A 163 47.48 5.81 -24.16
CA SER A 163 47.30 6.25 -25.55
C SER A 163 48.43 7.18 -25.98
N GLY A 164 48.90 8.05 -25.07
CA GLY A 164 50.07 8.90 -25.29
C GLY A 164 51.35 8.10 -25.48
N GLU A 165 51.60 7.11 -24.60
CA GLU A 165 52.77 6.21 -24.73
C GLU A 165 52.74 5.42 -26.03
N LEU A 166 51.57 4.93 -26.44
CA LEU A 166 51.40 4.21 -27.70
C LEU A 166 51.68 5.10 -28.91
N ASP A 167 51.21 6.35 -28.90
CA ASP A 167 51.49 7.31 -29.96
C ASP A 167 52.98 7.65 -30.04
N GLU A 168 53.66 7.77 -28.91
CA GLU A 168 55.10 7.99 -28.85
C GLU A 168 55.88 6.79 -29.42
N ILE A 169 55.53 5.57 -29.03
CA ILE A 169 56.11 4.33 -29.58
C ILE A 169 55.83 4.23 -31.09
N ARG A 170 54.60 4.54 -31.52
CA ARG A 170 54.21 4.50 -32.94
C ARG A 170 55.03 5.48 -33.78
N ARG A 171 55.26 6.69 -33.26
CA ARG A 171 56.14 7.70 -33.89
C ARG A 171 57.59 7.25 -33.94
N HIS A 172 58.09 6.63 -32.86
CA HIS A 172 59.46 6.12 -32.81
C HIS A 172 59.70 4.99 -33.82
N LEU A 173 58.68 4.15 -34.05
CA LEU A 173 58.74 3.04 -35.02
C LEU A 173 58.49 3.48 -36.47
N GLY A 174 58.24 4.76 -36.74
CA GLY A 174 58.07 5.29 -38.09
C GLY A 174 56.77 4.86 -38.79
N TYR A 175 55.76 4.43 -38.04
CA TYR A 175 54.46 4.10 -38.63
C TYR A 175 53.74 5.38 -39.08
N PRO A 176 53.24 5.44 -40.33
CA PRO A 176 52.44 6.58 -40.79
C PRO A 176 51.10 6.65 -40.05
N ASN A 177 50.61 7.89 -39.86
CA ASN A 177 49.35 8.20 -39.17
C ASN A 177 48.16 7.48 -39.82
#